data_AF-A0A9E3NSS8-F1
#
_entry.id   AF-A0A9E3NSS8-F1
#
_cell.length_a   1.000
_cell.length_b   1.000
_cell.length_c   1.000
_cell.angle_alpha   90.00
_cell.angle_beta   90.00
_cell.angle_gamma   90.00
#
_symmetry.space_group_name_H-M   'P 1'
#
loop_
_entity.id
_entity.type
_entity.pdbx_description
1 polymer ?
#
loop_
_entity_poly.entity_id
_entity_poly.type
_entity_poly.pdbx_seq_one_letter_code
_entity_poly.pdbx_strand_id
1 'polypeptide(L)'
;MEYVKAYNKGRGPERLDGDATRESVSLEAREAALAFMSGAASGWDKLDLALWLTGPYARATRHTMHGERFAVIGAEEIADETLVDLVEHARSRVLAELEEASLDCGALDFAAEAVERGHVKKATDVEGRPAWYPVDGARTTLEDRVKSLFVADYLNTPYAYAELFVCHRCRAVAFDDAAKTIGLCGAHRSSGIVPKEGATAVDDESIAS
;
A
#
# COMPACT_ATOMS: atom_id res chain seq x y z
N MET A 1 -7.88 43.61 7.06
CA MET A 1 -6.76 42.81 6.55
C MET A 1 -7.37 41.50 6.07
N GLU A 2 -7.74 41.48 4.80
CA GLU A 2 -8.66 40.50 4.22
C GLU A 2 -7.86 39.61 3.26
N TYR A 3 -7.65 38.36 3.66
CA TYR A 3 -7.10 37.31 2.80
C TYR A 3 -8.01 36.09 2.90
N VAL A 4 -9.22 36.23 2.36
CA VAL A 4 -10.03 35.07 1.95
C VAL A 4 -9.69 34.81 0.48
N LYS A 5 -8.58 34.12 0.24
CA LYS A 5 -8.40 33.45 -1.06
C LYS A 5 -9.40 32.31 -1.09
N ALA A 6 -10.43 32.45 -1.91
CA ALA A 6 -11.34 31.37 -2.23
C ALA A 6 -10.52 30.11 -2.58
N TYR A 7 -10.69 29.06 -1.79
CA TYR A 7 -10.21 27.73 -2.14
C TYR A 7 -10.95 27.34 -3.42
N ASN A 8 -10.31 27.56 -4.57
CA ASN A 8 -10.69 26.85 -5.76
C ASN A 8 -10.58 25.38 -5.36
N LYS A 9 -11.73 24.69 -5.23
CA LYS A 9 -11.80 23.23 -5.20
C LYS A 9 -11.18 22.79 -6.52
N GLY A 10 -9.85 22.72 -6.55
CA GLY A 10 -9.07 22.58 -7.77
C GLY A 10 -9.52 21.30 -8.43
N ARG A 11 -10.27 21.44 -9.52
CA ARG A 11 -10.58 20.36 -10.44
C ARG A 11 -9.23 19.73 -10.76
N GLY A 12 -9.02 18.48 -10.32
CA GLY A 12 -7.80 17.76 -10.63
C GLY A 12 -7.59 17.74 -12.16
N PRO A 13 -6.38 17.39 -12.64
CA PRO A 13 -6.17 17.20 -14.06
C PRO A 13 -7.27 16.32 -14.65
N GLU A 14 -7.87 16.80 -15.74
CA GLU A 14 -8.87 16.05 -16.50
C GLU A 14 -8.23 14.83 -17.19
N ARG A 15 -6.91 14.91 -17.43
CA ARG A 15 -6.09 13.87 -18.04
C ARG A 15 -4.80 13.66 -17.24
N LEU A 16 -4.42 12.41 -16.98
CA LEU A 16 -3.14 12.06 -16.38
C LEU A 16 -1.98 12.55 -17.26
N ASP A 17 -0.92 13.01 -16.61
CA ASP A 17 0.28 13.48 -17.30
C ASP A 17 1.03 12.33 -18.01
N GLY A 18 1.60 12.64 -19.17
CA GLY A 18 2.50 11.74 -19.90
C GLY A 18 1.81 10.54 -20.55
N ASP A 19 2.49 9.40 -20.48
CA ASP A 19 2.08 8.08 -20.99
C ASP A 19 1.42 7.19 -19.92
N ALA A 20 0.99 7.79 -18.81
CA ALA A 20 0.39 7.04 -17.71
C ALA A 20 -0.94 6.37 -18.13
N THR A 21 -1.02 5.06 -17.87
CA THR A 21 -2.22 4.24 -18.03
C THR A 21 -2.87 4.00 -16.68
N ARG A 22 -4.14 3.60 -16.68
CA ARG A 22 -4.82 3.12 -15.47
C ARG A 22 -4.01 2.03 -14.75
N GLU A 23 -3.44 1.09 -15.50
CA GLU A 23 -2.66 -0.02 -14.96
C GLU A 23 -1.34 0.45 -14.35
N SER A 24 -0.62 1.41 -14.98
CA SER A 24 0.62 1.93 -14.42
C SER A 24 0.37 2.68 -13.10
N VAL A 25 -0.71 3.46 -13.02
CA VAL A 25 -1.08 4.17 -11.78
C VAL A 25 -1.43 3.18 -10.67
N SER A 26 -2.21 2.13 -10.97
CA SER A 26 -2.56 1.06 -10.04
C SER A 26 -1.29 0.38 -9.49
N LEU A 27 -0.38 0.01 -10.38
CA LEU A 27 0.86 -0.67 -10.03
C LEU A 27 1.74 0.19 -9.14
N GLU A 28 1.99 1.44 -9.51
CA GLU A 28 2.83 2.35 -8.73
C GLU A 28 2.24 2.65 -7.36
N ALA A 29 0.91 2.82 -7.26
CA ALA A 29 0.22 3.01 -6.00
C ALA A 29 0.38 1.77 -5.10
N ARG A 30 0.16 0.57 -5.65
CA ARG A 30 0.35 -0.70 -4.93
C ARG A 30 1.79 -0.88 -4.45
N GLU A 31 2.77 -0.66 -5.33
CA GLU A 31 4.18 -0.78 -4.98
C GLU A 31 4.57 0.19 -3.86
N ALA A 32 4.14 1.45 -3.95
CA ALA A 32 4.40 2.45 -2.90
C ALA A 32 3.75 2.07 -1.56
N ALA A 33 2.51 1.55 -1.59
CA ALA A 33 1.81 1.11 -0.39
C ALA A 33 2.49 -0.12 0.25
N LEU A 34 2.84 -1.13 -0.54
CA LEU A 34 3.53 -2.32 -0.04
C LEU A 34 4.94 -2.00 0.45
N ALA A 35 5.66 -1.09 -0.20
CA ALA A 35 6.95 -0.60 0.28
C ALA A 35 6.82 0.05 1.66
N PHE A 36 5.77 0.84 1.90
CA PHE A 36 5.48 1.37 3.23
C PHE A 36 5.19 0.26 4.24
N MET A 37 4.25 -0.63 3.93
CA MET A 37 3.79 -1.66 4.88
C MET A 37 4.91 -2.63 5.30
N SER A 38 5.79 -3.00 4.36
CA SER A 38 6.94 -3.88 4.60
C SER A 38 8.09 -3.15 5.27
N GLY A 39 8.38 -1.93 4.84
CA GLY A 39 9.44 -1.12 5.38
C GLY A 39 9.17 -0.71 6.83
N ALA A 40 7.98 -0.18 7.11
CA ALA A 40 7.55 0.15 8.47
C ALA A 40 7.55 -1.07 9.41
N ALA A 41 7.29 -2.29 8.89
CA ALA A 41 7.41 -3.52 9.68
C ALA A 41 8.87 -3.85 10.08
N SER A 42 9.84 -3.29 9.37
CA SER A 42 11.28 -3.53 9.56
C SER A 42 11.95 -2.47 10.44
N GLY A 43 11.19 -1.52 10.98
CA GLY A 43 11.69 -0.46 11.88
C GLY A 43 12.25 0.74 11.14
N TRP A 44 11.45 1.36 10.27
CA TRP A 44 11.84 2.57 9.54
C TRP A 44 12.30 3.71 10.43
N ASP A 45 13.37 4.37 10.00
CA ASP A 45 13.83 5.62 10.56
C ASP A 45 13.37 6.86 9.74
N LYS A 46 13.86 8.03 10.14
CA LYS A 46 13.57 9.31 9.47
C LYS A 46 14.05 9.34 8.02
N LEU A 47 15.19 8.72 7.73
CA LEU A 47 15.76 8.64 6.39
C LEU A 47 14.92 7.72 5.51
N ASP A 48 14.50 6.56 6.01
CA ASP A 48 13.64 5.63 5.28
C ASP A 48 12.31 6.29 4.88
N LEU A 49 11.66 6.99 5.83
CA LEU A 49 10.43 7.72 5.54
C LEU A 49 10.65 8.83 4.50
N ALA A 50 11.75 9.58 4.59
CA ALA A 50 12.08 10.60 3.62
C ALA A 50 12.34 10.02 2.22
N LEU A 51 13.05 8.88 2.14
CA LEU A 51 13.29 8.16 0.89
C LEU A 51 11.98 7.62 0.29
N TRP A 52 11.06 7.14 1.13
CA TRP A 52 9.75 6.72 0.66
C TRP A 52 8.93 7.89 0.11
N LEU A 53 8.87 9.01 0.84
CA LEU A 53 8.15 10.23 0.46
C LEU A 53 8.68 10.84 -0.84
N THR A 54 10.01 10.82 -1.04
CA THR A 54 10.66 11.40 -2.22
C THR A 54 10.84 10.41 -3.38
N GLY A 55 10.65 9.11 -3.13
CA GLY A 55 10.78 8.04 -4.12
C GLY A 55 9.44 7.42 -4.50
N PRO A 56 9.09 6.20 -4.01
CA PRO A 56 7.86 5.50 -4.36
C PRO A 56 6.58 6.33 -4.22
N TYR A 57 6.41 7.06 -3.11
CA TYR A 57 5.22 7.87 -2.88
C TYR A 57 5.12 9.03 -3.88
N ALA A 58 6.20 9.81 -4.05
CA ALA A 58 6.23 10.90 -5.02
C ALA A 58 5.94 10.44 -6.45
N ARG A 59 6.42 9.25 -6.83
CA ARG A 59 6.13 8.64 -8.13
C ARG A 59 4.63 8.36 -8.27
N ALA A 60 4.00 7.72 -7.29
CA ALA A 60 2.57 7.40 -7.32
C ALA A 60 1.66 8.64 -7.31
N THR A 61 2.09 9.74 -6.68
CA THR A 61 1.30 10.98 -6.57
C THR A 61 1.68 12.06 -7.61
N ARG A 62 2.55 11.76 -8.58
CA ARG A 62 3.10 12.75 -9.53
C ARG A 62 2.05 13.51 -10.34
N HIS A 63 0.87 12.92 -10.50
CA HIS A 63 -0.28 13.48 -11.22
C HIS A 63 -1.02 14.56 -10.41
N THR A 64 -0.61 14.84 -9.18
CA THR A 64 -1.12 15.97 -8.41
C THR A 64 -0.55 17.27 -8.98
N MET A 65 -1.39 18.25 -9.31
CA MET A 65 -0.91 19.57 -9.74
C MET A 65 -0.03 20.17 -8.64
N HIS A 66 1.19 20.58 -9.02
CA HIS A 66 2.25 21.08 -8.13
C HIS A 66 1.88 22.32 -7.28
N GLY A 67 0.68 22.88 -7.44
CA GLY A 67 0.16 23.99 -6.64
C GLY A 67 -0.42 23.63 -5.27
N GLU A 68 -0.60 22.33 -4.94
CA GLU A 68 -1.14 21.90 -3.64
C GLU A 68 -0.06 21.73 -2.55
N ARG A 69 1.24 21.79 -2.91
CA ARG A 69 2.36 21.77 -1.96
C ARG A 69 2.66 23.16 -1.41
N PHE A 70 1.83 23.64 -0.49
CA PHE A 70 2.29 24.71 0.40
C PHE A 70 3.16 24.08 1.49
N ALA A 71 4.47 24.18 1.33
CA ALA A 71 5.39 23.95 2.45
C ALA A 71 5.05 24.96 3.54
N VAL A 72 4.39 24.51 4.61
CA VAL A 72 4.32 25.28 5.84
C VAL A 72 5.72 25.19 6.43
N ILE A 73 6.52 26.22 6.19
CA ILE A 73 7.83 26.39 6.83
C ILE A 73 7.56 26.76 8.29
N GLY A 74 7.38 25.71 9.09
CA GLY A 74 7.35 25.73 10.55
C GLY A 74 8.12 24.49 11.00
N ALA A 75 9.44 24.52 10.81
CA ALA A 75 10.31 23.39 11.09
C ALA A 75 10.59 23.32 12.60
N GLU A 76 9.63 22.77 13.36
CA GLU A 76 10.02 22.06 14.57
C GLU A 76 10.60 20.71 14.14
N GLU A 77 11.80 20.42 14.61
CA GLU A 77 12.43 19.13 14.39
C GLU A 77 11.62 18.06 15.14
N ILE A 78 10.98 17.17 14.38
CA ILE A 78 10.29 16.01 14.94
C ILE A 78 11.37 15.10 15.56
N ALA A 79 11.23 14.80 16.85
CA ALA A 79 12.08 13.86 17.56
C ALA A 79 11.93 12.44 16.96
N ASP A 80 13.02 11.68 16.93
CA ASP A 80 13.06 10.37 16.27
C ASP A 80 12.08 9.37 16.90
N GLU A 81 11.90 9.40 18.22
CA GLU A 81 10.92 8.57 18.93
C GLU A 81 9.48 8.84 18.46
N THR A 82 9.17 10.13 18.20
CA THR A 82 7.86 10.53 17.68
C THR A 82 7.63 10.04 16.25
N LEU A 83 8.69 9.88 15.45
CA LEU A 83 8.59 9.38 14.09
C LEU A 83 8.33 7.88 14.05
N VAL A 84 9.02 7.09 14.88
CA VAL A 84 8.77 5.65 15.00
C VAL A 84 7.33 5.40 15.42
N ASP A 85 6.85 6.09 16.46
CA ASP A 85 5.47 5.98 16.92
C ASP A 85 4.47 6.37 15.81
N LEU A 86 4.76 7.42 15.03
CA LEU A 86 3.92 7.85 13.92
C LEU A 86 3.83 6.79 12.81
N VAL A 87 4.96 6.20 12.42
CA VAL A 87 5.03 5.17 11.36
C VAL A 87 4.34 3.89 11.82
N GLU A 88 4.61 3.43 13.04
CA GLU A 88 3.98 2.25 13.63
C GLU A 88 2.48 2.42 13.79
N HIS A 89 2.04 3.61 14.24
CA HIS A 89 0.63 3.93 14.37
C HIS A 89 -0.07 3.90 13.01
N ALA A 90 0.46 4.63 12.02
CA ALA A 90 -0.10 4.67 10.68
C ALA A 90 -0.18 3.26 10.06
N ARG A 91 0.89 2.46 10.18
CA ARG A 91 0.90 1.07 9.71
C ARG A 91 -0.17 0.23 10.40
N SER A 92 -0.29 0.32 11.73
CA SER A 92 -1.22 -0.50 12.49
C SER A 92 -2.68 -0.18 12.16
N ARG A 93 -2.99 1.10 11.94
CA ARG A 93 -4.33 1.56 11.53
C ARG A 93 -4.69 1.05 10.13
N VAL A 94 -3.80 1.21 9.16
CA VAL A 94 -4.00 0.69 7.80
C VAL A 94 -4.11 -0.84 7.81
N LEU A 95 -3.27 -1.53 8.59
CA LEU A 95 -3.30 -2.99 8.67
C LEU A 95 -4.65 -3.51 9.18
N ALA A 96 -5.23 -2.88 10.22
CA ALA A 96 -6.52 -3.29 10.75
C ALA A 96 -7.63 -3.22 9.68
N GLU A 97 -7.65 -2.17 8.87
CA GLU A 97 -8.62 -2.03 7.78
C GLU A 97 -8.38 -3.01 6.64
N LEU A 98 -7.12 -3.36 6.34
CA LEU A 98 -6.79 -4.38 5.35
C LEU A 98 -7.12 -5.80 5.84
N GLU A 99 -7.02 -6.06 7.15
CA GLU A 99 -7.46 -7.31 7.77
C GLU A 99 -8.98 -7.47 7.62
N GLU A 100 -9.75 -6.41 7.90
CA GLU A 100 -11.19 -6.37 7.67
C GLU A 100 -11.54 -6.58 6.20
N ALA A 101 -10.89 -5.86 5.28
CA ALA A 101 -11.08 -6.03 3.85
C ALA A 101 -10.74 -7.46 3.38
N SER A 102 -9.70 -8.07 3.92
CA SER A 102 -9.33 -9.45 3.59
C SER A 102 -10.42 -10.46 3.98
N LEU A 103 -11.20 -10.16 5.03
CA LEU A 103 -12.33 -10.97 5.49
C LEU A 103 -13.60 -10.66 4.66
N ASP A 104 -13.80 -9.41 4.25
CA ASP A 104 -14.93 -8.97 3.42
C ASP A 104 -14.64 -9.02 1.91
N CYS A 105 -14.07 -10.15 1.44
CA CYS A 105 -13.86 -10.42 0.01
C CYS A 105 -13.06 -9.34 -0.76
N GLY A 106 -12.23 -8.54 -0.07
CA GLY A 106 -11.43 -7.48 -0.65
C GLY A 106 -12.08 -6.10 -0.69
N ALA A 107 -13.25 -5.91 -0.08
CA ALA A 107 -13.92 -4.62 -0.04
C ALA A 107 -13.15 -3.63 0.87
N LEU A 108 -12.79 -2.46 0.35
CA LEU A 108 -12.18 -1.38 1.12
C LEU A 108 -13.25 -0.38 1.59
N ASP A 109 -13.73 -0.51 2.82
CA ASP A 109 -14.77 0.37 3.39
C ASP A 109 -14.38 1.85 3.43
N PHE A 110 -13.09 2.13 3.58
CA PHE A 110 -12.54 3.49 3.59
C PHE A 110 -12.39 4.13 2.18
N ALA A 111 -12.71 3.40 1.10
CA ALA A 111 -12.57 3.92 -0.26
C ALA A 111 -13.49 5.11 -0.55
N ALA A 112 -14.76 5.04 -0.11
CA ALA A 112 -15.72 6.12 -0.32
C ALA A 112 -15.30 7.41 0.40
N GLU A 113 -14.87 7.28 1.66
CA GLU A 113 -14.39 8.38 2.48
C GLU A 113 -13.12 9.04 1.89
N ALA A 114 -12.18 8.26 1.37
CA ALA A 114 -10.98 8.78 0.72
C ALA A 114 -11.29 9.57 -0.56
N VAL A 115 -12.30 9.15 -1.33
CA VAL A 115 -12.79 9.90 -2.50
C VAL A 115 -13.49 11.19 -2.06
N GLU A 116 -14.37 11.12 -1.05
CA GLU A 116 -15.10 12.28 -0.53
C GLU A 116 -14.15 13.36 0.02
N ARG A 117 -13.11 12.95 0.76
CA ARG A 117 -12.06 13.85 1.27
C ARG A 117 -11.10 14.36 0.20
N GLY A 118 -11.17 13.81 -1.02
CA GLY A 118 -10.31 14.20 -2.13
C GLY A 118 -8.87 13.69 -2.00
N HIS A 119 -8.63 12.65 -1.18
CA HIS A 119 -7.34 11.96 -1.10
C HIS A 119 -7.08 11.14 -2.37
N VAL A 120 -8.14 10.79 -3.12
CA VAL A 120 -8.06 10.17 -4.44
C VAL A 120 -8.96 10.94 -5.40
N LYS A 121 -8.45 11.22 -6.60
CA LYS A 121 -9.19 11.92 -7.66
C LYS A 121 -9.27 11.08 -8.92
N LYS A 122 -10.32 11.32 -9.71
CA LYS A 122 -10.54 10.69 -11.01
C LYS A 122 -9.95 11.56 -12.13
N ALA A 123 -9.30 10.94 -13.11
CA ALA A 123 -8.84 11.53 -14.35
C ALA A 123 -9.06 10.56 -15.52
N THR A 124 -8.72 11.01 -16.71
CA THR A 124 -8.65 10.17 -17.92
C THR A 124 -7.18 9.78 -18.18
N ASP A 125 -6.89 8.51 -18.47
CA ASP A 125 -5.55 8.06 -18.82
C ASP A 125 -5.16 8.40 -20.27
N VAL A 126 -3.96 7.99 -20.70
CA VAL A 126 -3.49 8.23 -22.08
C VAL A 126 -4.39 7.61 -23.15
N GLU A 127 -5.08 6.51 -22.83
CA GLU A 127 -5.97 5.74 -23.71
C GLU A 127 -7.42 6.23 -23.69
N GLY A 128 -7.74 7.27 -22.92
CA GLY A 128 -9.11 7.76 -22.78
C GLY A 128 -9.95 7.01 -21.74
N ARG A 129 -9.35 6.11 -20.95
CA ARG A 129 -10.05 5.33 -19.92
C ARG A 129 -10.06 6.09 -18.58
N PRO A 130 -11.11 5.94 -17.78
CA PRO A 130 -11.13 6.51 -16.43
C PRO A 130 -10.08 5.84 -15.55
N ALA A 131 -9.29 6.64 -14.84
CA ALA A 131 -8.30 6.19 -13.86
C ALA A 131 -8.40 7.02 -12.58
N TRP A 132 -8.03 6.41 -11.45
CA TRP A 132 -7.98 7.04 -10.14
C TRP A 132 -6.54 7.17 -9.69
N TYR A 133 -6.17 8.33 -9.13
CA TYR A 133 -4.81 8.56 -8.65
C TYR A 133 -4.82 9.16 -7.24
N PRO A 134 -3.82 8.83 -6.40
CA PRO A 134 -3.67 9.38 -5.07
C PRO A 134 -3.20 10.85 -5.14
N VAL A 135 -3.68 11.66 -4.20
CA VAL A 135 -3.40 13.10 -4.14
C VAL A 135 -2.45 13.41 -2.98
N ASP A 136 -1.35 14.11 -3.28
CA ASP A 136 -0.40 14.57 -2.26
C ASP A 136 -0.82 15.92 -1.66
N GLY A 137 -1.74 15.89 -0.70
CA GLY A 137 -2.21 17.10 0.01
C GLY A 137 -1.29 17.53 1.16
N ALA A 138 -1.11 18.85 1.33
CA ALA A 138 -0.22 19.45 2.35
C ALA A 138 -0.60 19.16 3.82
N ARG A 139 -1.81 18.67 4.10
CA ARG A 139 -2.30 18.35 5.46
C ARG A 139 -2.75 16.91 5.63
N THR A 140 -2.34 16.04 4.70
CA THR A 140 -2.70 14.62 4.71
C THR A 140 -1.84 13.90 5.73
N THR A 141 -2.47 13.19 6.67
CA THR A 141 -1.76 12.37 7.67
C THR A 141 -0.99 11.24 6.99
N LEU A 142 0.00 10.66 7.66
CA LEU A 142 0.73 9.51 7.10
C LEU A 142 -0.21 8.32 6.84
N GLU A 143 -1.18 8.09 7.74
CA GLU A 143 -2.23 7.10 7.56
C GLU A 143 -3.03 7.35 6.27
N ASP A 144 -3.56 8.57 6.09
CA ASP A 144 -4.35 8.94 4.91
C ASP A 144 -3.54 8.84 3.61
N ARG A 145 -2.23 9.15 3.66
CA ARG A 145 -1.32 9.00 2.52
C ARG A 145 -1.19 7.54 2.10
N VAL A 146 -1.10 6.62 3.05
CA VAL A 146 -0.98 5.18 2.73
C VAL A 146 -2.34 4.62 2.29
N LYS A 147 -3.44 5.02 2.95
CA LYS A 147 -4.80 4.65 2.53
C LYS A 147 -5.11 5.10 1.11
N SER A 148 -4.73 6.32 0.73
CA SER A 148 -5.00 6.83 -0.62
C SER A 148 -4.33 6.01 -1.71
N LEU A 149 -3.15 5.44 -1.44
CA LEU A 149 -2.48 4.51 -2.35
C LEU A 149 -3.27 3.21 -2.54
N PHE A 150 -3.70 2.57 -1.44
CA PHE A 150 -4.56 1.37 -1.53
C PHE A 150 -5.88 1.66 -2.22
N VAL A 151 -6.53 2.79 -1.91
CA VAL A 151 -7.80 3.18 -2.57
C VAL A 151 -7.59 3.43 -4.07
N ALA A 152 -6.52 4.12 -4.47
CA ALA A 152 -6.24 4.35 -5.88
C ALA A 152 -6.02 3.02 -6.64
N ASP A 153 -5.25 2.10 -6.07
CA ASP A 153 -5.05 0.76 -6.64
C ASP A 153 -6.37 -0.04 -6.69
N TYR A 154 -7.14 -0.05 -5.60
CA TYR A 154 -8.45 -0.72 -5.52
C TYR A 154 -9.45 -0.21 -6.55
N LEU A 155 -9.57 1.12 -6.72
CA LEU A 155 -10.52 1.70 -7.67
C LEU A 155 -10.13 1.45 -9.13
N ASN A 156 -8.84 1.23 -9.41
CA ASN A 156 -8.35 0.89 -10.75
C ASN A 156 -8.41 -0.62 -11.03
N THR A 157 -8.17 -1.46 -10.02
CA THR A 157 -8.06 -2.92 -10.13
C THR A 157 -8.76 -3.63 -8.95
N PRO A 158 -10.10 -3.51 -8.81
CA PRO A 158 -10.81 -4.01 -7.63
C PRO A 158 -10.73 -5.54 -7.50
N TYR A 159 -10.71 -6.26 -8.62
CA TYR A 159 -10.63 -7.72 -8.62
C TYR A 159 -9.34 -8.27 -7.99
N ALA A 160 -8.24 -7.51 -8.02
CA ALA A 160 -7.00 -7.94 -7.37
C ALA A 160 -7.16 -8.04 -5.85
N TYR A 161 -8.06 -7.27 -5.24
CA TYR A 161 -8.30 -7.30 -3.80
C TYR A 161 -9.04 -8.55 -3.35
N ALA A 162 -9.64 -9.32 -4.27
CA ALA A 162 -10.09 -10.68 -3.95
C ALA A 162 -8.92 -11.57 -3.50
N GLU A 163 -7.70 -11.29 -3.94
CA GLU A 163 -6.45 -11.99 -3.58
C GLU A 163 -5.71 -11.32 -2.41
N LEU A 164 -6.26 -10.24 -1.84
CA LEU A 164 -5.69 -9.57 -0.66
C LEU A 164 -5.61 -10.57 0.49
N PHE A 165 -4.41 -10.63 1.08
CA PHE A 165 -4.09 -11.45 2.23
C PHE A 165 -3.22 -10.67 3.22
N VAL A 166 -3.61 -10.71 4.49
CA VAL A 166 -2.79 -10.23 5.60
C VAL A 166 -2.33 -11.42 6.45
N CYS A 167 -1.02 -11.62 6.56
CA CYS A 167 -0.50 -12.74 7.34
C CYS A 167 -0.65 -12.48 8.84
N HIS A 168 -1.43 -13.31 9.54
CA HIS A 168 -1.61 -13.22 11.00
C HIS A 168 -0.29 -13.33 11.81
N ARG A 169 0.76 -13.94 11.26
CA ARG A 169 2.03 -14.18 11.97
C ARG A 169 3.03 -13.02 11.86
N CYS A 170 3.29 -12.52 10.67
CA CYS A 170 4.24 -11.41 10.46
C CYS A 170 3.57 -10.10 10.04
N ARG A 171 2.24 -10.08 9.89
CA ARG A 171 1.47 -8.91 9.45
C ARG A 171 1.93 -8.38 8.09
N ALA A 172 2.47 -9.26 7.25
CA ALA A 172 2.80 -8.93 5.87
C ALA A 172 1.51 -8.86 5.03
N VAL A 173 1.39 -7.81 4.23
CA VAL A 173 0.31 -7.61 3.26
C VAL A 173 0.79 -8.15 1.91
N ALA A 174 -0.03 -8.96 1.27
CA ALA A 174 0.25 -9.51 -0.06
C ALA A 174 -1.03 -9.60 -0.89
N PHE A 175 -0.85 -9.64 -2.21
CA PHE A 175 -1.89 -9.97 -3.19
C PHE A 175 -1.48 -11.32 -3.80
N ASP A 176 -1.89 -12.40 -3.17
CA ASP A 176 -1.48 -13.77 -3.50
C ASP A 176 -2.58 -14.76 -3.07
N ASP A 177 -3.34 -15.25 -4.04
CA ASP A 177 -4.44 -16.19 -3.83
C ASP A 177 -4.00 -17.50 -3.15
N ALA A 178 -2.80 -17.99 -3.46
CA ALA A 178 -2.26 -19.18 -2.83
C ALA A 178 -1.89 -18.92 -1.37
N ALA A 179 -1.34 -17.73 -1.05
CA ALA A 179 -1.12 -17.34 0.34
C ALA A 179 -2.43 -17.26 1.12
N LYS A 180 -3.47 -16.68 0.51
CA LYS A 180 -4.82 -16.56 1.07
C LYS A 180 -5.44 -17.93 1.36
N THR A 181 -5.39 -18.83 0.38
CA THR A 181 -5.95 -20.18 0.47
C THR A 181 -5.26 -21.02 1.54
N ILE A 182 -3.92 -20.93 1.65
CA ILE A 182 -3.13 -21.70 2.62
C ILE A 182 -3.12 -21.04 4.01
N GLY A 183 -3.41 -19.74 4.09
CA GLY A 183 -3.30 -18.94 5.31
C GLY A 183 -1.86 -18.63 5.73
N LEU A 184 -0.89 -18.77 4.81
CA LEU A 184 0.54 -18.56 5.06
C LEU A 184 1.19 -17.71 3.97
N CYS A 185 1.90 -16.66 4.37
CA CYS A 185 2.71 -15.87 3.43
C CYS A 185 3.94 -16.65 2.96
N GLY A 186 4.59 -16.19 1.87
CA GLY A 186 5.78 -16.82 1.31
C GLY A 186 6.91 -17.05 2.32
N ALA A 187 7.10 -16.14 3.28
CA ALA A 187 8.10 -16.27 4.33
C ALA A 187 7.84 -17.43 5.32
N HIS A 188 6.58 -17.87 5.44
CA HIS A 188 6.18 -18.96 6.34
C HIS A 188 5.76 -20.23 5.60
N ARG A 189 5.61 -20.18 4.27
CA ARG A 189 5.22 -21.33 3.44
C ARG A 189 6.31 -22.41 3.39
N SER A 190 7.57 -22.00 3.49
CA SER A 190 8.77 -22.86 3.39
C SER A 190 9.20 -23.52 4.71
N SER A 191 8.49 -23.29 5.83
CA SER A 191 8.85 -23.88 7.13
C SER A 191 8.25 -25.26 7.40
N GLY A 192 7.53 -25.88 6.46
CA GLY A 192 6.85 -27.16 6.65
C GLY A 192 7.16 -28.15 5.53
N ILE A 193 7.63 -29.35 5.91
CA ILE A 193 7.99 -30.51 5.09
C ILE A 193 9.47 -30.53 4.64
N VAL A 194 10.34 -30.92 5.58
CA VAL A 194 11.54 -31.69 5.22
C VAL A 194 11.06 -33.15 5.02
N PRO A 195 11.25 -33.77 3.85
CA PRO A 195 11.06 -35.21 3.70
C PRO A 195 11.98 -35.90 4.71
N LYS A 196 11.42 -36.74 5.57
CA LYS A 196 12.22 -37.54 6.51
C LYS A 196 13.10 -38.48 5.69
N GLU A 197 14.37 -38.13 5.49
CA GLU A 197 15.39 -39.05 5.00
C GLU A 197 15.50 -40.20 6.01
N GLY A 198 14.85 -41.32 5.71
CA GLY A 198 14.75 -42.43 6.65
C GLY A 198 13.83 -43.57 6.25
N ALA A 199 13.40 -43.67 4.98
CA ALA A 199 12.93 -44.94 4.43
C ALA A 199 14.14 -45.67 3.85
N THR A 200 15.06 -46.07 4.73
CA THR A 200 16.06 -47.10 4.40
C THR A 200 15.30 -48.35 4.00
N ALA A 201 15.39 -48.69 2.71
CA ALA A 201 15.04 -50.01 2.23
C ALA A 201 15.84 -51.01 3.06
N VAL A 202 15.12 -51.84 3.81
CA VAL A 202 15.69 -52.93 4.58
C VAL A 202 16.14 -53.96 3.55
N ASP A 203 17.45 -54.18 3.48
CA ASP A 203 18.04 -55.29 2.75
C ASP A 203 17.48 -56.60 3.29
N ASP A 204 16.65 -57.27 2.48
CA ASP A 204 16.16 -58.61 2.75
C ASP A 204 17.18 -59.60 2.16
N GLU A 205 18.24 -59.87 2.93
CA GLU A 205 19.16 -60.96 2.65
C GLU A 205 19.05 -62.02 3.75
N SER A 206 18.65 -63.21 3.30
CA SER A 206 18.96 -64.55 3.84
C SER A 206 17.94 -65.25 4.77
N ILE A 207 17.43 -66.42 4.34
CA ILE A 207 17.88 -67.77 4.78
C ILE A 207 16.91 -68.89 4.33
N ALA A 208 17.52 -70.04 4.00
CA ALA A 208 17.00 -71.44 3.90
C ALA A 208 16.43 -71.87 2.54
N SER A 209 16.84 -72.98 1.92
CA SER A 209 17.72 -74.11 2.27
C SER A 209 18.22 -74.80 0.99
#